data_AF-A0A2E9KMZ5-F1
#
_entry.id   AF-A0A2E9KMZ5-F1
#
_cell.length_a   1.000
_cell.length_b   1.000
_cell.length_c   1.000
_cell.angle_alpha   90.00
_cell.angle_beta   90.00
_cell.angle_gamma   90.00
#
_symmetry.space_group_name_H-M   'P 1'
#
loop_
_entity.id
_entity.type
_entity.pdbx_description
1 polymer ?
#
loop_
_entity_poly.entity_id
_entity_poly.type
_entity_poly.pdbx_seq_one_letter_code
_entity_poly.pdbx_strand_id
1 'polypeptide(L)' 'MSSTKKRSFLKTVTWRIIATTDTFILTLISATWFSEDLGIDSSEAFALAGTVAGLEVITKMILYYLHERGWSSLEWGQI' A
#
# COMPACT_ATOMS: atom_id res chain seq x y z
N MET A 1 4.32 -0.28 28.97
CA MET A 1 3.92 -0.31 27.54
C MET A 1 3.34 -1.68 27.21
N SER A 2 2.10 -1.97 27.63
CA SER A 2 1.45 -3.20 27.19
C SER A 2 0.92 -2.96 25.77
N SER A 3 1.67 -3.32 24.73
CA SER A 3 1.02 -3.48 23.43
C SER A 3 0.11 -4.70 23.58
N THR A 4 -1.17 -4.49 23.86
CA THR A 4 -2.10 -5.60 24.00
C THR A 4 -2.00 -6.45 22.73
N LYS A 5 -1.84 -7.78 22.84
CA LYS A 5 -1.70 -8.68 21.66
C LYS A 5 -2.75 -8.39 20.58
N LYS A 6 -3.94 -7.98 21.00
CA LYS A 6 -5.06 -7.50 20.17
C LYS A 6 -4.71 -6.28 19.30
N ARG A 7 -4.05 -5.24 19.85
CA ARG A 7 -3.64 -4.04 19.09
C ARG A 7 -2.62 -4.39 18.00
N SER A 8 -1.62 -5.20 18.32
CA SER A 8 -0.61 -5.64 17.35
C SER A 8 -1.23 -6.46 16.21
N PHE A 9 -2.17 -7.35 16.55
CA PHE A 9 -2.93 -8.12 15.57
C PHE A 9 -3.76 -7.20 14.65
N LEU A 10 -4.51 -6.24 15.21
CA LEU A 10 -5.31 -5.29 14.42
C LEU A 10 -4.44 -4.39 13.53
N LYS A 11 -3.29 -3.90 14.03
CA LYS A 11 -2.31 -3.17 13.22
C LYS A 11 -1.84 -4.00 12.03
N THR A 12 -1.59 -5.29 12.25
CA THR A 12 -1.16 -6.22 11.20
C THR A 12 -2.27 -6.41 10.16
N VAL A 13 -3.50 -6.71 10.58
CA VAL A 13 -4.64 -6.92 9.67
C VAL A 13 -4.94 -5.66 8.85
N THR A 14 -5.02 -4.50 9.52
CA THR A 14 -5.26 -3.21 8.85
C THR A 14 -4.15 -2.88 7.86
N TRP A 15 -2.89 -3.11 8.22
CA TRP A 15 -1.76 -2.91 7.31
C TRP A 15 -1.83 -3.83 6.09
N ARG A 16 -2.19 -5.10 6.27
CA ARG A 16 -2.33 -6.05 5.15
C ARG A 16 -3.42 -5.61 4.18
N ILE A 17 -4.59 -5.20 4.68
CA ILE A 17 -5.69 -4.73 3.82
C ILE A 17 -5.28 -3.47 3.05
N ILE A 18 -4.66 -2.49 3.70
CA ILE A 18 -4.21 -1.25 3.05
C ILE A 18 -3.17 -1.57 1.98
N ALA A 19 -2.14 -2.35 2.34
CA ALA A 19 -1.05 -2.66 1.43
C ALA A 19 -1.51 -3.48 0.21
N THR A 20 -2.41 -4.45 0.37
CA THR A 20 -2.91 -5.24 -0.77
C THR A 20 -3.81 -4.41 -1.68
N THR A 21 -4.65 -3.55 -1.08
CA THR A 21 -5.55 -2.66 -1.84
C THR A 21 -4.75 -1.65 -2.67
N ASP A 22 -3.69 -1.09 -2.09
CA ASP A 22 -2.77 -0.18 -2.77
C ASP A 22 -2.13 -0.82 -4.02
N THR A 23 -1.51 -2.00 -3.88
CA THR A 23 -0.91 -2.71 -5.02
C THR A 23 -1.95 -3.08 -6.08
N PHE A 24 -3.15 -3.50 -5.67
CA PHE A 24 -4.23 -3.82 -6.62
C PHE A 24 -4.64 -2.58 -7.44
N ILE A 25 -4.82 -1.43 -6.79
CA ILE A 25 -5.17 -0.16 -7.45
C ILE A 25 -4.03 0.27 -8.38
N LEU A 26 -2.77 0.22 -7.93
CA LEU A 26 -1.63 0.59 -8.76
C LEU A 26 -1.50 -0.30 -9.99
N THR A 27 -1.68 -1.61 -9.83
CA THR A 27 -1.64 -2.56 -10.94
C THR A 27 -2.80 -2.31 -11.92
N LEU A 28 -4.02 -2.11 -11.41
CA LEU A 28 -5.19 -1.82 -12.23
C LEU A 28 -4.99 -0.54 -13.02
N ILE A 29 -4.63 0.57 -12.36
CA ILE A 29 -4.42 1.86 -13.00
C ILE A 29 -3.27 1.78 -14.01
N SER A 30 -2.20 1.07 -13.67
CA SER A 30 -1.06 0.93 -14.57
C SER A 30 -1.44 0.15 -15.83
N ALA A 31 -2.18 -0.94 -15.68
CA ALA A 31 -2.60 -1.78 -16.80
C ALA A 31 -3.65 -1.10 -17.69
N THR A 32 -4.56 -0.29 -17.12
CA THR A 32 -5.67 0.30 -17.88
C THR A 32 -5.41 1.70 -18.39
N TRP A 33 -4.63 2.53 -17.67
CA TRP A 33 -4.43 3.94 -18.00
C TRP A 33 -2.99 4.26 -18.38
N PHE A 34 -2.01 3.83 -17.57
CA PHE A 34 -0.60 4.13 -17.90
C PHE A 34 -0.08 3.37 -19.10
N SER A 35 -0.56 2.14 -19.35
CA SER A 35 -0.11 1.38 -20.53
C SER A 35 -0.45 2.09 -21.84
N GLU A 36 -1.63 2.71 -21.93
CA GLU A 36 -2.07 3.46 -23.11
C GLU A 36 -1.33 4.82 -23.22
N ASP A 37 -1.26 5.59 -22.13
CA ASP A 37 -0.62 6.91 -22.11
C ASP A 37 0.91 6.86 -22.32
N LEU A 38 1.56 5.78 -21.88
CA LEU A 38 3.01 5.57 -22.05
C LEU A 38 3.35 4.85 -23.36
N GLY A 39 2.36 4.44 -24.16
CA GLY A 39 2.57 3.65 -25.38
C GLY A 39 3.19 2.27 -25.11
N ILE A 40 3.03 1.74 -23.89
CA ILE A 40 3.55 0.44 -23.46
C ILE A 40 2.54 -0.61 -23.89
N ASP A 41 2.87 -1.32 -24.96
CA ASP A 41 2.05 -2.44 -25.42
C ASP A 41 2.02 -3.56 -24.37
N SER A 42 0.92 -4.30 -24.30
CA SER A 42 0.73 -5.40 -23.33
C SER A 42 1.80 -6.52 -23.41
N SER A 43 2.59 -6.53 -24.48
CA SER A 43 3.78 -7.36 -24.66
C SER A 43 4.99 -6.93 -23.80
N GLU A 44 5.03 -5.69 -23.33
CA GLU A 44 6.10 -5.11 -22.49
C GLU A 44 5.81 -5.26 -20.99
N ALA A 45 5.49 -6.48 -20.56
CA ALA A 45 5.19 -6.81 -19.16
C ALA A 45 6.27 -6.32 -18.17
N PHE A 46 7.53 -6.23 -18.61
CA PHE A 46 8.64 -5.76 -17.79
C PHE A 46 8.58 -4.25 -17.49
N ALA A 47 8.20 -3.43 -18.48
CA ALA A 47 8.08 -1.98 -18.30
C ALA A 47 6.90 -1.65 -17.36
N LEU A 48 5.76 -2.32 -17.57
CA LEU A 48 4.59 -2.19 -16.70
C LEU A 48 4.91 -2.60 -15.26
N ALA A 49 5.57 -3.74 -15.06
CA ALA A 49 5.97 -4.23 -13.74
C ALA A 49 6.95 -3.27 -13.03
N GLY A 50 7.90 -2.69 -13.77
CA GLY A 50 8.83 -1.69 -13.24
C GLY A 50 8.12 -0.45 -12.72
N THR A 51 7.13 0.06 -13.47
CA THR A 51 6.32 1.22 -13.06
C THR A 51 5.51 0.92 -11.80
N VAL A 52 4.81 -0.22 -11.74
CA VAL A 52 4.05 -0.63 -10.57
C VAL A 52 4.95 -0.80 -9.35
N ALA A 53 6.09 -1.45 -9.49
CA ALA A 53 7.04 -1.67 -8.39
C ALA A 53 7.60 -0.35 -7.84
N GLY A 54 7.94 0.60 -8.70
CA GLY A 54 8.41 1.93 -8.28
C GLY A 54 7.35 2.70 -7.53
N LEU A 55 6.13 2.74 -8.07
CA LEU A 55 4.99 3.42 -7.43
C LEU A 55 4.63 2.77 -6.09
N GLU A 56 4.60 1.44 -6.04
CA GLU A 56 4.26 0.67 -4.84
C GLU A 56 5.18 1.01 -3.67
N VAL A 57 6.50 1.12 -3.91
CA VAL A 57 7.45 1.45 -2.85
C VAL A 57 7.14 2.83 -2.27
N ILE A 58 6.89 3.83 -3.12
CA ILE A 58 6.61 5.21 -2.69
C ILE A 58 5.25 5.29 -1.97
N THR A 59 4.20 4.71 -2.56
CA THR A 59 2.86 4.77 -1.96
C THR A 59 2.82 4.02 -0.64
N LYS A 60 3.46 2.85 -0.52
CA LYS A 60 3.53 2.11 0.75
C LYS A 60 4.29 2.87 1.82
N MET A 61 5.35 3.59 1.48
CA MET A 61 6.04 4.44 2.46
C MET A 61 5.09 5.50 3.03
N ILE A 62 4.33 6.18 2.16
CA ILE A 62 3.37 7.22 2.58
C ILE A 62 2.22 6.60 3.39
N LEU A 63 1.63 5.52 2.89
CA LEU A 63 0.53 4.82 3.55
C LEU A 63 0.94 4.24 4.91
N TYR A 64 2.15 3.70 5.02
CA TYR A 64 2.69 3.20 6.28
C TYR A 64 2.85 4.32 7.30
N TYR A 65 3.42 5.46 6.88
CA TYR A 65 3.54 6.63 7.74
C TYR A 65 2.17 7.11 8.25
N LEU A 66 1.18 7.22 7.36
CA LEU A 66 -0.19 7.62 7.72
C LEU A 66 -0.88 6.58 8.60
N HIS A 67 -0.69 5.29 8.35
CA HIS A 67 -1.21 4.19 9.16
C HIS A 67 -0.67 4.26 10.59
N GLU A 68 0.65 4.38 10.75
CA GLU A 68 1.26 4.54 12.07
C GLU A 68 0.82 5.85 12.74
N ARG A 69 0.69 6.95 11.99
CA ARG A 69 0.19 8.21 12.53
C ARG A 69 -1.25 8.09 13.04
N GLY A 70 -2.13 7.44 12.29
CA GLY A 70 -3.50 7.16 12.71
C GLY A 70 -3.56 6.26 13.94
N TRP A 71 -2.71 5.22 14.01
CA TRP A 71 -2.58 4.39 15.21
C TRP A 71 -1.97 5.11 16.40
N SER A 72 -1.19 6.17 16.17
CA SER A 72 -0.61 7.03 17.21
C SER A 72 -1.61 8.05 17.77
N SER A 73 -2.57 8.50 16.96
CA SER A 73 -3.60 9.46 17.38
C SER A 73 -4.79 8.81 18.07
N LEU A 74 -4.95 7.49 17.93
CA LEU A 74 -5.96 6.72 18.66
C LEU A 74 -5.41 6.39 20.06
N GLU A 75 -5.98 7.01 21.11
CA GLU A 75 -5.68 6.74 22.54
C GLU A 75 -6.10 5.32 22.99
N TRP A 76 -6.58 4.48 22.07
CA TRP A 76 -7.08 3.15 22.37
C TRP A 76 -5.95 2.22 22.83
N GLY A 77 -6.03 1.81 24.10
CA GLY A 77 -5.08 0.88 24.72
C GLY A 77 -3.84 1.55 25.30
N GLN A 78 -3.88 2.85 25.61
CA GLN A 78 -2.94 3.46 26.56
C GLN A 78 -3.30 3.05 27.99
N ILE A 79 -2.96 1.80 28.35
CA ILE A 79 -2.83 1.35 29.74
C ILE A 79 -1.59 0.45 29.85
#